data_AF-A0A7C7DFE1-F1
#
_entry.id   AF-A0A7C7DFE1-F1
#
_cell.length_a   1.000
_cell.length_b   1.000
_cell.length_c   1.000
_cell.angle_alpha   90.00
_cell.angle_beta   90.00
_cell.angle_gamma   90.00
#
_symmetry.space_group_name_H-M   'P 1'
#
loop_
_entity.id
_entity.type
_entity.pdbx_description
1 polymer ?
#
loop_
_entity_poly.entity_id
_entity_poly.type
_entity_poly.pdbx_seq_one_letter_code
_entity_poly.pdbx_strand_id
1 'polypeptide(L)'
;MQVKIIGVPADLGANRRGVDMGPSAIRYACLQEKLREIGHEVEDLGNIAVPERDSLTRKGDSLAYLPEILAVNQLLAAAVGEALD
;
A
#
# COMPACT_ATOMS: atom_id res chain seq x y z
N MET A 1 6.08 22.03 0.95
CA MET A 1 5.76 20.97 1.95
C MET A 1 6.33 19.66 1.44
N GLN A 2 6.92 18.86 2.33
CA GLN A 2 7.45 17.54 1.98
C GLN A 2 6.31 16.50 1.95
N VAL A 3 6.28 15.67 0.92
CA VAL A 3 5.30 14.60 0.72
C VAL A 3 6.04 13.29 0.51
N LYS A 4 5.84 12.34 1.42
CA LYS A 4 6.35 10.96 1.30
C LYS A 4 5.23 10.04 0.80
N ILE A 5 5.50 9.23 -0.23
CA ILE A 5 4.53 8.28 -0.81
C ILE A 5 4.87 6.87 -0.34
N ILE A 6 3.86 6.17 0.19
CA ILE A 6 3.96 4.75 0.56
C ILE A 6 2.89 3.99 -0.23
N GLY A 7 3.30 2.97 -0.97
CA GLY A 7 2.40 2.09 -1.69
C GLY A 7 2.03 0.86 -0.87
N VAL A 8 0.74 0.51 -0.87
CA VAL A 8 0.21 -0.67 -0.18
C VAL A 8 -0.57 -1.52 -1.18
N PRO A 9 0.09 -2.46 -1.89
CA PRO A 9 -0.53 -3.27 -2.93
C PRO A 9 -1.32 -4.44 -2.33
N ALA A 10 -2.39 -4.16 -1.57
CA ALA A 10 -3.17 -5.18 -0.84
C ALA A 10 -4.54 -5.47 -1.46
N ASP A 11 -4.79 -6.73 -1.84
CA ASP A 11 -6.06 -7.24 -2.40
C ASP A 11 -6.71 -8.37 -1.57
N LEU A 12 -6.30 -8.50 -0.30
CA LEU A 12 -6.72 -9.56 0.63
C LEU A 12 -8.07 -9.30 1.32
N GLY A 13 -8.51 -8.03 1.37
CA GLY A 13 -9.69 -7.62 2.14
C GLY A 13 -11.03 -7.93 1.47
N ALA A 14 -11.63 -6.92 0.83
CA ALA A 14 -13.01 -6.89 0.33
C ALA A 14 -13.38 -7.94 -0.75
N ASN A 15 -12.60 -9.01 -0.91
CA ASN A 15 -12.73 -10.04 -1.92
C ASN A 15 -12.72 -9.49 -3.36
N ARG A 16 -12.03 -8.36 -3.59
CA ARG A 16 -11.86 -7.75 -4.91
C ARG A 16 -10.40 -7.87 -5.33
N ARG A 17 -10.16 -8.58 -6.43
CA ARG A 17 -8.84 -8.74 -7.06
C ARG A 17 -8.46 -7.50 -7.88
N GLY A 18 -7.17 -7.30 -8.11
CA GLY A 18 -6.63 -6.28 -9.01
C GLY A 18 -6.42 -4.91 -8.34
N VAL A 19 -6.85 -4.73 -7.10
CA VAL A 19 -6.60 -3.49 -6.33
C VAL A 19 -5.14 -3.39 -5.88
N ASP A 20 -4.43 -4.51 -5.83
CA ASP A 20 -2.97 -4.61 -5.64
C ASP A 20 -2.19 -3.84 -6.71
N MET A 21 -2.73 -3.72 -7.92
CA MET A 21 -2.14 -2.92 -9.00
C MET A 21 -2.30 -1.40 -8.80
N GLY A 22 -3.16 -0.97 -7.87
CA GLY A 22 -3.52 0.43 -7.65
C GLY A 22 -2.32 1.37 -7.43
N PRO A 23 -1.40 1.08 -6.48
CA PRO A 23 -0.22 1.90 -6.26
C PRO A 23 0.63 2.10 -7.52
N SER A 24 0.86 1.04 -8.29
CA SER A 24 1.63 1.11 -9.54
C SER A 24 0.89 1.90 -10.61
N ALA A 25 -0.43 1.72 -10.76
CA ALA A 25 -1.24 2.46 -11.72
C ALA A 25 -1.28 3.96 -11.42
N ILE A 26 -1.41 4.35 -10.15
CA ILE A 26 -1.40 5.76 -9.74
C ILE A 26 -0.03 6.38 -9.99
N ARG A 27 1.06 5.68 -9.67
CA ARG A 27 2.43 6.14 -9.99
C ARG A 27 2.61 6.33 -11.50
N TYR A 28 2.14 5.37 -12.30
CA TYR A 28 2.21 5.45 -13.76
C TYR A 28 1.41 6.64 -14.33
N ALA A 29 0.39 7.12 -13.62
CA ALA A 29 -0.39 8.32 -13.98
C ALA A 29 0.30 9.65 -13.58
N CYS A 30 1.63 9.61 -13.41
CA CYS A 30 2.51 10.74 -13.08
C CYS A 30 2.20 11.43 -11.75
N LEU A 31 1.94 10.64 -10.70
CA LEU A 31 1.63 11.19 -9.36
C LEU A 31 2.74 12.11 -8.85
N GLN A 32 4.00 11.68 -8.94
CA GLN A 32 5.12 12.42 -8.37
C GLN A 32 5.35 13.76 -9.10
N GLU A 33 5.26 13.74 -10.42
CA GLU A 33 5.41 14.93 -11.28
C GLU A 33 4.33 15.95 -10.94
N LYS A 34 3.06 15.53 -10.88
CA LYS A 34 1.93 16.42 -10.56
C LYS A 34 2.04 17.04 -9.17
N LEU A 35 2.53 16.28 -8.18
CA LEU A 35 2.78 16.82 -6.84
C LEU A 35 3.92 17.84 -6.82
N ARG A 36 4.99 17.59 -7.61
CA ARG A 36 6.10 18.55 -7.76
C ARG A 36 5.65 19.83 -8.47
N GLU A 37 4.81 19.72 -9.50
CA GLU A 37 4.26 20.87 -10.25
C GLU A 37 3.48 21.86 -9.37
N ILE A 38 2.81 21.37 -8.32
CA ILE A 38 2.07 22.20 -7.36
C ILE A 38 2.93 22.66 -6.17
N GLY A 39 4.25 22.46 -6.21
CA GLY A 39 5.20 23.00 -5.23
C GLY A 39 5.53 22.10 -4.04
N HIS A 40 5.34 20.78 -4.16
CA HIS A 40 5.78 19.83 -3.14
C HIS A 40 7.15 19.23 -3.44
N GLU A 41 7.92 18.97 -2.38
CA GLU A 41 9.07 18.06 -2.45
C GLU A 41 8.56 16.64 -2.25
N VAL A 42 8.85 15.74 -3.18
CA VAL A 42 8.24 14.41 -3.23
C VAL A 42 9.29 13.32 -3.15
N GLU A 43 9.16 12.47 -2.14
CA GLU A 43 9.93 11.26 -1.93
C GLU A 43 8.99 10.05 -2.06
N ASP A 44 9.39 9.04 -2.83
CA ASP A 44 8.65 7.79 -2.97
C ASP A 44 9.39 6.68 -2.21
N LEU A 45 8.79 6.19 -1.14
CA LEU A 45 9.34 5.15 -0.27
C LEU A 45 9.08 3.74 -0.83
N GLY A 46 8.44 3.62 -2.00
CA GLY A 46 8.16 2.36 -2.65
C GLY A 46 6.93 1.65 -2.08
N ASN A 47 6.90 0.33 -2.20
CA ASN A 47 5.80 -0.50 -1.69
C ASN A 47 6.23 -1.23 -0.41
N ILE A 48 5.33 -1.30 0.57
CA ILE A 48 5.50 -2.25 1.66
C ILE A 48 5.26 -3.67 1.17
N ALA A 49 5.88 -4.64 1.85
CA ALA A 49 5.67 -6.05 1.55
C ALA A 49 4.24 -6.47 1.87
N VAL A 50 3.55 -7.05 0.89
CA VAL A 50 2.22 -7.65 1.03
C VAL A 50 2.30 -9.07 0.47
N PRO A 51 1.80 -10.10 1.18
CA PRO A 51 1.81 -11.46 0.66
C PRO A 51 0.88 -11.60 -0.54
N GLU A 52 1.33 -12.36 -1.54
CA GLU A 52 0.52 -12.67 -2.73
C GLU A 52 -0.68 -13.52 -2.34
N ARG A 53 -1.88 -13.09 -2.71
CA ARG A 53 -3.12 -13.79 -2.33
C ARG A 53 -3.15 -15.27 -2.73
N ASP A 54 -2.57 -15.61 -3.88
CA ASP A 54 -2.54 -16.98 -4.40
C ASP A 54 -1.61 -17.91 -3.61
N SER A 55 -0.71 -17.34 -2.80
CA SER A 55 0.12 -18.07 -1.84
C SER A 55 -0.57 -18.36 -0.49
N LEU A 56 -1.76 -17.80 -0.27
CA LEU A 56 -2.44 -17.83 1.02
C LEU A 56 -3.61 -18.80 1.06
N THR A 57 -3.77 -19.45 2.21
CA THR A 57 -4.97 -20.26 2.50
C THR A 57 -6.04 -19.38 3.13
N ARG A 58 -7.21 -19.28 2.50
CA ARG A 58 -8.37 -18.58 3.08
C ARG A 58 -8.81 -19.29 4.36
N LYS A 59 -8.70 -18.59 5.49
CA LYS A 59 -9.23 -19.02 6.79
C LYS A 59 -10.37 -18.10 7.23
N GLY A 60 -11.45 -18.68 7.75
CA GLY A 60 -12.61 -17.94 8.27
C GLY A 60 -13.63 -17.53 7.19
N ASP A 61 -14.91 -17.64 7.55
CA ASP A 61 -16.01 -17.33 6.64
C ASP A 61 -16.28 -15.83 6.53
N SER A 62 -16.09 -15.08 7.63
CA SER A 62 -16.36 -13.64 7.73
C SER A 62 -15.11 -12.74 7.63
N LEU A 63 -13.95 -13.22 8.10
CA LEU A 63 -12.68 -12.47 8.15
C LEU A 63 -11.57 -13.22 7.41
N ALA A 64 -11.68 -13.27 6.09
CA ALA A 64 -10.67 -13.89 5.25
C ALA A 64 -9.31 -13.20 5.42
N TYR A 65 -8.24 -13.99 5.54
CA TYR A 65 -6.84 -13.53 5.60
C TYR A 65 -6.54 -12.55 6.75
N LEU A 66 -7.28 -12.67 7.86
CA LEU A 66 -7.11 -11.77 9.01
C LEU A 66 -5.65 -11.67 9.51
N PRO A 67 -4.89 -12.78 9.68
CA PRO A 67 -3.50 -12.69 10.13
C PRO A 67 -2.63 -11.87 9.17
N GLU A 68 -2.81 -12.06 7.86
CA GLU A 68 -2.04 -11.38 6.83
C GLU A 68 -2.41 -9.90 6.72
N ILE A 69 -3.71 -9.59 6.79
CA ILE A 69 -4.21 -8.20 6.83
C ILE A 69 -3.66 -7.48 8.07
N LEU A 70 -3.66 -8.13 9.24
CA LEU A 70 -3.12 -7.55 10.47
C LEU A 70 -1.62 -7.26 10.34
N ALA A 71 -0.84 -8.22 9.82
CA ALA A 71 0.60 -8.05 9.61
C ALA A 71 0.91 -6.89 8.65
N VAL A 72 0.18 -6.79 7.54
CA VAL A 72 0.35 -5.68 6.58
C VAL A 72 0.02 -4.34 7.21
N ASN A 73 -1.05 -4.24 8.02
CA ASN A 73 -1.40 -2.99 8.69
C ASN A 73 -0.39 -2.61 9.79
N GLN A 74 0.21 -3.57 10.48
CA GLN A 74 1.29 -3.30 11.44
C GLN A 74 2.55 -2.77 10.74
N LEU A 75 2.93 -3.37 9.61
CA LEU A 75 4.02 -2.88 8.78
C LEU A 75 3.75 -1.47 8.24
N LEU A 76 2.53 -1.22 7.77
CA LEU A 76 2.10 0.11 7.33
C LEU A 76 2.18 1.14 8.46
N ALA A 77 1.71 0.79 9.67
CA ALA A 77 1.75 1.68 10.81
C ALA A 77 3.20 2.07 11.18
N ALA A 78 4.13 1.12 11.15
CA ALA A 78 5.55 1.39 11.37
C ALA A 78 6.13 2.29 10.26
N ALA A 79 5.88 1.98 8.98
CA ALA A 79 6.36 2.76 7.85
C ALA A 79 5.82 4.21 7.85
N VAL A 80 4.56 4.41 8.24
CA VAL A 80 3.99 5.75 8.41
C VAL A 80 4.63 6.47 9.60
N GLY A 81 4.88 5.77 10.72
CA GLY A 81 5.61 6.34 11.86
C GLY A 81 6.99 6.87 11.45
N GLU A 82 7.80 6.03 10.79
CA GLU A 82 9.13 6.40 10.27
C GLU A 82 9.06 7.53 9.22
N ALA A 83 7.97 7.63 8.46
CA ALA A 83 7.78 8.70 7.48
C ALA A 83 7.40 10.05 8.11
N LEU A 84 6.87 10.06 9.34
CA LEU A 84 6.48 11.29 10.04
C LEU A 84 7.62 11.88 10.88
N ASP A 85 8.62 11.07 11.21
CA ASP A 85 9.89 11.51 11.81
C ASP A 85 10.77 12.24 10.76
#